data_AF-A0AA42LPD4-F1
#
_entry.id   AF-A0AA42LPD4-F1
#
_cell.length_a   1.000
_cell.length_b   1.000
_cell.length_c   1.000
_cell.angle_alpha   90.00
_cell.angle_beta   90.00
_cell.angle_gamma   90.00
#
_symmetry.space_group_name_H-M   'P 1'
#
loop_
_entity.id
_entity.type
_entity.pdbx_description
1 polymer ?
#
loop_
_entity_poly.entity_id
_entity_poly.type
_entity_poly.pdbx_seq_one_letter_code
_entity_poly.pdbx_strand_id
1 'polypeptide(L)'
;MTESNLILDVNAERLQALLQSLGYRVTLSEQNGMVQLLSASQGVGFAARMGNPAQQDGHYLDYTLSCALRVQGELPAGLADRWNVEKRFARLSVQGVFLVLELDVIVAGGVSESYLRATTELWDRLLQEFLLFLRANASAEQGEAGLAGQAEGRAEQQSDQQTEQRAEQQTEQQTEQRAEQEADAAETTAAA
;
A
#
# COMPACT_ATOMS: atom_id res chain seq x y z
N MET A 1 8.22 24.48 40.17
CA MET A 1 8.66 24.52 38.76
C MET A 1 9.52 23.28 38.54
N THR A 2 9.04 22.31 37.79
CA THR A 2 9.87 21.16 37.39
C THR A 2 10.85 21.66 36.34
N GLU A 3 12.14 21.73 36.68
CA GLU A 3 13.18 21.93 35.69
C GLU A 3 13.03 20.81 34.64
N SER A 4 12.65 21.21 33.43
CA SER A 4 12.54 20.28 32.32
C SER A 4 13.93 20.12 31.74
N ASN A 5 14.58 19.00 32.04
CA ASN A 5 15.88 18.66 31.46
C ASN A 5 15.69 18.49 29.94
N LEU A 6 16.20 19.46 29.18
CA LEU A 6 16.07 19.50 27.72
C LEU A 6 17.17 18.66 27.07
N ILE A 7 16.75 17.89 26.09
CA ILE A 7 17.58 17.04 25.24
C ILE A 7 17.84 17.83 23.96
N LEU A 8 19.07 18.28 23.77
CA LEU A 8 19.48 19.05 22.58
C LEU A 8 19.98 18.15 21.45
N ASP A 9 20.46 16.97 21.81
CA ASP A 9 21.08 15.97 20.94
C ASP A 9 20.90 14.55 21.52
N VAL A 10 21.05 13.54 20.68
CA VAL A 10 20.94 12.12 21.02
C VAL A 10 22.15 11.37 20.48
N ASN A 11 22.63 10.37 21.23
CA ASN A 11 23.54 9.35 20.72
C ASN A 11 22.86 7.98 20.75
N ALA A 12 23.49 7.00 20.11
CA ALA A 12 22.91 5.67 19.94
C ALA A 12 22.64 4.98 21.29
N GLU A 13 23.52 5.13 22.27
CA GLU A 13 23.40 4.54 23.61
C GLU A 13 22.22 5.13 24.38
N ARG A 14 22.02 6.45 24.32
CA ARG A 14 20.89 7.13 24.97
C ARG A 14 19.57 6.70 24.36
N LEU A 15 19.49 6.67 23.02
CA LEU A 15 18.27 6.22 22.36
C LEU A 15 18.00 4.74 22.63
N GLN A 16 19.04 3.91 22.67
CA GLN A 16 18.92 2.50 23.06
C GLN A 16 18.36 2.37 24.48
N ALA A 17 18.92 3.09 25.45
CA ALA A 17 18.44 3.06 26.84
C ALA A 17 16.98 3.55 26.95
N LEU A 18 16.62 4.59 26.19
CA LEU A 18 15.24 5.09 26.14
C LEU A 18 14.27 4.03 25.62
N LEU A 19 14.57 3.42 24.47
CA LEU A 19 13.74 2.37 23.89
C LEU A 19 13.68 1.13 24.80
N GLN A 20 14.79 0.71 25.40
CA GLN A 20 14.80 -0.38 26.37
C GLN A 20 13.94 -0.08 27.61
N SER A 21 13.94 1.17 28.09
CA SER A 21 13.07 1.59 29.20
C SER A 21 11.58 1.54 28.85
N LEU A 22 11.24 1.58 27.56
CA LEU A 22 9.88 1.41 27.04
C LEU A 22 9.54 -0.07 26.77
N GLY A 23 10.47 -1.00 27.04
CA GLY A 23 10.26 -2.44 26.90
C GLY A 23 10.72 -3.03 25.56
N TYR A 24 11.33 -2.23 24.68
CA TYR A 24 11.84 -2.75 23.42
C TYR A 24 13.12 -3.57 23.60
N ARG A 25 13.26 -4.60 22.77
CA ARG A 25 14.54 -5.28 22.56
C ARG A 25 15.28 -4.52 21.47
N VAL A 26 16.48 -4.06 21.77
CA VAL A 26 17.25 -3.17 20.88
C VAL A 26 18.64 -3.74 20.65
N THR A 27 19.04 -3.82 19.39
CA THR A 27 20.38 -4.24 18.96
C THR A 27 21.03 -3.10 18.19
N LEU A 28 22.21 -2.67 18.64
CA LEU A 28 23.03 -1.72 17.91
C LEU A 28 23.66 -2.40 16.69
N SER A 29 23.59 -1.76 15.54
CA SER A 29 24.17 -2.23 14.29
C SER A 29 24.77 -1.05 13.53
N GLU A 30 25.90 -1.28 12.88
CA GLU A 30 26.49 -0.32 11.94
C GLU A 30 26.41 -0.93 10.54
N GLN A 31 25.78 -0.23 9.60
CA GLN A 31 25.67 -0.65 8.20
C GLN A 31 26.11 0.50 7.30
N ASN A 32 27.06 0.20 6.40
CA ASN A 32 27.61 1.20 5.46
C ASN A 32 28.14 2.46 6.16
N GLY A 33 28.69 2.31 7.37
CA GLY A 33 29.17 3.43 8.20
C GLY A 33 28.06 4.25 8.88
N MET A 34 26.80 3.84 8.79
CA MET A 34 25.69 4.45 9.51
C MET A 34 25.31 3.64 10.74
N VAL A 35 25.25 4.31 11.88
CA VAL A 35 24.79 3.73 13.15
C VAL A 35 23.27 3.66 13.16
N GLN A 36 22.74 2.48 13.47
CA GLN A 36 21.31 2.24 13.60
C GLN A 36 20.98 1.29 14.75
N LEU A 37 19.82 1.50 15.34
CA LEU A 37 19.26 0.61 16.36
C LEU A 37 18.18 -0.25 15.72
N LEU A 38 18.34 -1.56 15.76
CA LEU A 38 17.35 -2.51 15.27
C LEU A 38 16.45 -2.94 16.42
N SER A 39 15.15 -2.91 16.20
CA SER A 39 14.15 -3.38 17.15
C SER A 39 12.94 -3.96 16.42
N ALA A 40 11.97 -4.46 17.17
CA ALA A 40 10.72 -4.94 16.64
C ALA A 40 9.56 -4.57 17.55
N SER A 41 8.45 -4.18 16.94
CA SER A 41 7.17 -3.94 17.60
C SER A 41 6.09 -4.78 16.94
N GLN A 42 5.24 -5.44 17.73
CA GLN A 42 4.09 -6.22 17.21
C GLN A 42 4.46 -7.27 16.13
N GLY A 43 5.67 -7.82 16.19
CA GLY A 43 6.18 -8.79 15.21
C GLY A 43 6.78 -8.19 13.94
N VAL A 44 6.89 -6.86 13.86
CA VAL A 44 7.46 -6.13 12.71
C VAL A 44 8.77 -5.45 13.11
N GLY A 45 9.82 -5.72 12.35
CA GLY A 45 11.12 -5.08 12.54
C GLY A 45 11.11 -3.61 12.11
N PHE A 46 11.79 -2.78 12.89
CA PHE A 46 12.08 -1.40 12.54
C PHE A 46 13.51 -1.02 12.96
N ALA A 47 14.03 0.02 12.33
CA ALA A 47 15.33 0.59 12.63
C ALA A 47 15.18 2.06 13.08
N ALA A 48 15.92 2.48 14.09
CA ALA A 48 16.16 3.90 14.36
C ALA A 48 17.51 4.27 13.77
N ARG A 49 17.50 5.03 12.67
CA ARG A 49 18.69 5.46 11.94
C ARG A 49 19.11 6.84 12.44
N MET A 50 20.37 6.99 12.84
CA MET A 50 20.90 8.30 13.21
C MET A 50 20.94 9.19 11.97
N GLY A 51 20.51 10.45 12.10
CA GLY A 51 20.44 11.39 10.99
C GLY A 51 21.56 12.42 11.05
N ASN A 52 21.22 13.70 11.19
CA ASN A 52 22.21 14.76 11.09
C ASN A 52 23.15 14.80 12.32
N PRO A 53 24.49 14.88 12.13
CA PRO A 53 25.43 14.96 13.24
C PRO A 53 25.31 16.29 14.00
N ALA A 54 25.52 16.24 15.32
CA ALA A 54 25.60 17.40 16.20
C ALA A 54 27.05 17.95 16.27
N GLN A 55 27.27 18.99 17.08
CA GLN A 55 28.62 19.52 17.32
C GLN A 55 29.55 18.52 18.02
N GLN A 56 28.99 17.61 18.81
CA GLN A 56 29.74 16.57 19.50
C GLN A 56 29.79 15.29 18.66
N ASP A 57 30.98 14.72 18.50
CA ASP A 57 31.17 13.49 17.75
C ASP A 57 30.35 12.33 18.35
N GLY A 58 29.65 11.59 17.48
CA GLY A 58 28.77 10.49 17.88
C GLY A 58 27.39 10.92 18.39
N HIS A 59 27.09 12.23 18.37
CA HIS A 59 25.79 12.79 18.70
C HIS A 59 25.07 13.30 17.46
N TYR A 60 23.75 13.32 17.51
CA TYR A 60 22.88 13.61 16.38
C TYR A 60 21.73 14.54 16.79
N LEU A 61 21.32 15.38 15.85
CA LEU A 61 20.25 16.37 15.97
C LEU A 61 18.87 15.81 15.64
N ASP A 62 18.84 14.64 14.99
CA ASP A 62 17.64 13.91 14.62
C ASP A 62 17.94 12.42 14.39
N TYR A 63 16.88 11.64 14.36
CA TYR A 63 16.89 10.25 13.95
C TYR A 63 15.59 9.90 13.23
N THR A 64 15.63 8.90 12.35
CA THR A 64 14.45 8.41 11.62
C THR A 64 14.11 7.01 12.10
N LEU A 65 12.86 6.81 12.53
CA LEU A 65 12.28 5.48 12.72
C LEU A 65 11.81 4.97 11.37
N SER A 66 12.29 3.81 10.96
CA SER A 66 12.08 3.25 9.63
C SER A 66 11.65 1.79 9.72
N CYS A 67 10.53 1.45 9.09
CA CYS A 67 10.05 0.08 8.94
C CYS A 67 10.03 -0.26 7.45
N ALA A 68 10.81 -1.26 7.05
CA ALA A 68 10.87 -1.74 5.68
C ALA A 68 10.22 -3.13 5.59
N LEU A 69 9.17 -3.23 4.78
CA LEU A 69 8.52 -4.50 4.44
C LEU A 69 8.84 -4.87 3.00
N ARG A 70 9.17 -6.15 2.78
CA ARG A 70 9.36 -6.67 1.42
C ARG A 70 7.99 -6.94 0.80
N VAL A 71 7.70 -6.30 -0.32
CA VAL A 71 6.49 -6.54 -1.11
C VAL A 71 6.63 -7.89 -1.82
N GLN A 72 5.57 -8.70 -1.77
CA GLN A 72 5.48 -9.97 -2.48
C GLN A 72 4.29 -9.86 -3.45
N GLY A 73 4.56 -9.88 -4.75
CA GLY A 73 3.56 -9.60 -5.78
C GLY A 73 3.49 -8.12 -6.14
N GLU A 74 2.33 -7.69 -6.64
CA GLU A 74 2.09 -6.31 -7.05
C GLU A 74 1.46 -5.50 -5.93
N LEU A 75 1.87 -4.23 -5.84
CA LEU A 75 1.31 -3.28 -4.88
C LEU A 75 0.23 -2.46 -5.59
N PRO A 76 -0.93 -2.22 -4.95
CA PRO A 76 -1.96 -1.36 -5.53
C PRO A 76 -1.39 0.02 -5.92
N ALA A 77 -1.74 0.48 -7.12
CA ALA A 77 -1.28 1.78 -7.60
C ALA A 77 -1.71 2.90 -6.64
N GLY A 78 -0.81 3.83 -6.34
CA GLY A 78 -1.08 4.96 -5.44
C GLY A 78 -1.29 4.59 -3.96
N LEU A 79 -0.95 3.37 -3.52
CA LEU A 79 -1.05 2.98 -2.10
C LEU A 79 -0.26 3.93 -1.18
N ALA A 80 0.97 4.25 -1.55
CA ALA A 80 1.82 5.18 -0.80
C ALA A 80 1.25 6.60 -0.77
N ASP A 81 0.70 7.07 -1.88
CA ASP A 81 0.11 8.41 -1.99
C ASP A 81 -1.13 8.55 -1.09
N ARG A 82 -2.01 7.54 -1.08
CA ARG A 82 -3.18 7.52 -0.19
C ARG A 82 -2.78 7.62 1.27
N TRP A 83 -1.78 6.84 1.69
CA TRP A 83 -1.25 6.93 3.05
C TRP A 83 -0.71 8.33 3.36
N ASN A 84 0.10 8.89 2.46
CA ASN A 84 0.75 10.19 2.66
C ASN A 84 -0.24 11.37 2.68
N VAL A 85 -1.40 11.24 2.05
CA VAL A 85 -2.49 12.23 2.13
C VAL A 85 -3.19 12.15 3.49
N GLU A 86 -3.41 10.95 4.02
CA GLU A 86 -4.12 10.75 5.27
C GLU A 86 -3.26 11.01 6.52
N LYS A 87 -1.96 10.69 6.46
CA LYS A 87 -1.06 10.70 7.61
C LYS A 87 -0.09 11.87 7.54
N ARG A 88 0.03 12.58 8.66
CA ARG A 88 0.92 13.75 8.79
C ARG A 88 2.28 13.44 9.38
N PHE A 89 2.39 12.34 10.13
CA PHE A 89 3.56 12.05 10.95
C PHE A 89 4.50 11.03 10.33
N ALA A 90 3.99 10.07 9.56
CA ALA A 90 4.82 9.09 8.88
C ALA A 90 4.62 9.13 7.37
N ARG A 91 5.72 9.02 6.63
CA ARG A 91 5.75 8.96 5.17
C ARG A 91 5.95 7.52 4.71
N LEU A 92 5.17 7.11 3.72
CA LEU A 92 5.27 5.81 3.07
C LEU A 92 5.89 6.01 1.68
N SER A 93 6.89 5.20 1.36
CA SER A 93 7.56 5.21 0.06
C SER A 93 7.81 3.80 -0.46
N VAL A 94 7.84 3.66 -1.80
CA VAL A 94 8.21 2.40 -2.46
C VAL A 94 9.64 2.54 -2.98
N GLN A 95 10.53 1.67 -2.51
CA GLN A 95 11.95 1.65 -2.85
C GLN A 95 12.30 0.28 -3.44
N GLY A 96 12.15 0.15 -4.76
CA GLY A 96 12.28 -1.13 -5.44
C GLY A 96 11.23 -2.13 -4.95
N VAL A 97 11.66 -3.22 -4.32
CA VAL A 97 10.76 -4.26 -3.76
C VAL A 97 10.39 -4.01 -2.30
N PHE A 98 10.82 -2.89 -1.72
CA PHE A 98 10.54 -2.55 -0.33
C PHE A 98 9.51 -1.44 -0.23
N LEU A 99 8.56 -1.64 0.68
CA LEU A 99 7.66 -0.62 1.15
C LEU A 99 8.20 -0.09 2.48
N VAL A 100 8.56 1.19 2.51
CA VAL A 100 9.28 1.80 3.63
C VAL A 100 8.41 2.88 4.27
N LEU A 101 8.08 2.67 5.54
CA LEU A 101 7.39 3.64 6.39
C LEU A 101 8.41 4.35 7.27
N GLU A 102 8.43 5.68 7.27
CA GLU A 102 9.41 6.48 7.99
C GLU A 102 8.76 7.58 8.82
N LEU A 103 9.28 7.81 10.02
CA LEU A 103 8.94 8.91 10.92
C LEU A 103 10.23 9.60 11.34
N ASP A 104 10.37 10.87 10.95
CA ASP A 104 11.51 11.70 11.31
C ASP A 104 11.30 12.33 12.69
N VAL A 105 12.30 12.26 13.56
CA VAL A 105 12.27 12.80 14.92
C VAL A 105 13.42 13.79 15.09
N ILE A 106 13.07 15.06 15.29
CA ILE A 106 14.04 16.14 15.49
C ILE A 106 14.16 16.45 16.99
N VAL A 107 15.38 16.48 17.49
CA VAL A 107 15.68 16.88 18.88
C VAL A 107 16.34 18.25 18.96
N ALA A 108 16.84 18.76 17.83
CA ALA A 108 17.41 20.09 17.73
C ALA A 108 16.45 21.16 18.28
N GLY A 109 16.96 22.05 19.12
CA GLY A 109 16.16 23.10 19.79
C GLY A 109 15.64 22.72 21.17
N GLY A 110 15.84 21.48 21.62
CA GLY A 110 15.54 21.06 22.97
C GLY A 110 14.18 20.42 23.13
N VAL A 111 14.17 19.12 23.36
CA VAL A 111 12.95 18.34 23.64
C VAL A 111 13.01 17.73 25.04
N SER A 112 11.86 17.43 25.64
CA SER A 112 11.83 16.69 26.90
C SER A 112 11.97 15.19 26.66
N GLU A 113 12.35 14.44 27.70
CA GLU A 113 12.30 12.97 27.61
C GLU A 113 10.87 12.46 27.36
N SER A 114 9.85 13.14 27.90
CA SER A 114 8.45 12.84 27.66
C SER A 114 8.07 12.96 26.18
N TYR A 115 8.67 13.92 25.44
CA TYR A 115 8.47 14.04 23.99
C TYR A 115 8.99 12.80 23.25
N LEU A 116 10.18 12.31 23.60
CA LEU A 116 10.75 11.11 22.97
C LEU A 116 9.91 9.86 23.29
N ARG A 117 9.42 9.72 24.53
CA ARG A 117 8.50 8.62 24.89
C ARG A 117 7.19 8.71 24.09
N ALA A 118 6.57 9.89 24.03
CA ALA A 118 5.35 10.10 23.27
C ALA A 118 5.54 9.84 21.76
N THR A 119 6.71 10.16 21.22
CA THR A 119 7.05 9.90 19.80
C THR A 119 7.17 8.41 19.53
N THR A 120 7.78 7.65 20.45
CA THR A 120 7.84 6.18 20.34
C THR A 120 6.45 5.54 20.47
N GLU A 121 5.59 6.03 21.36
CA GLU A 121 4.20 5.57 21.45
C GLU A 121 3.40 5.90 20.17
N LEU A 122 3.64 7.08 19.58
CA LEU A 122 3.06 7.46 18.30
C LEU A 122 3.51 6.51 17.19
N TRP A 123 4.79 6.15 17.17
CA TRP A 123 5.34 5.17 16.22
C TRP A 123 4.63 3.81 16.31
N ASP A 124 4.40 3.28 17.52
CA ASP A 124 3.67 2.02 17.69
C ASP A 124 2.23 2.10 17.14
N ARG A 125 1.53 3.20 17.40
CA ARG A 125 0.17 3.40 16.87
C ARG A 125 0.18 3.49 15.34
N LEU A 126 1.15 4.22 14.77
CA LEU A 126 1.32 4.32 13.32
C LEU A 126 1.65 2.97 12.68
N LEU A 127 2.48 2.14 13.31
CA LEU A 127 2.75 0.78 12.84
C LEU A 127 1.48 -0.08 12.84
N GLN A 128 0.67 -0.02 13.90
CA GLN A 128 -0.58 -0.75 13.97
C GLN A 128 -1.56 -0.30 12.86
N GLU A 129 -1.73 1.02 12.70
CA GLU A 129 -2.57 1.60 11.65
C GLU A 129 -2.06 1.25 10.26
N PHE A 130 -0.75 1.23 10.05
CA PHE A 130 -0.11 0.83 8.80
C PHE A 130 -0.43 -0.62 8.45
N LEU A 131 -0.29 -1.54 9.40
CA LEU A 131 -0.61 -2.95 9.15
C LEU A 131 -2.10 -3.17 8.86
N LEU A 132 -2.99 -2.44 9.54
CA LEU A 132 -4.42 -2.46 9.26
C LEU A 132 -4.74 -1.90 7.87
N PHE A 133 -4.10 -0.79 7.50
CA PHE A 133 -4.22 -0.19 6.18
C PHE A 133 -3.76 -1.15 5.07
N LEU A 134 -2.61 -1.82 5.24
CA LEU A 134 -2.15 -2.83 4.29
C LEU A 134 -3.15 -3.98 4.14
N ARG A 135 -3.70 -4.48 5.26
CA ARG A 135 -4.68 -5.57 5.23
C ARG A 135 -5.97 -5.17 4.51
N ALA A 136 -6.49 -3.97 4.78
CA ALA A 136 -7.70 -3.47 4.13
C ALA A 136 -7.51 -3.33 2.61
N ASN A 137 -6.35 -2.82 2.17
CA ASN A 137 -6.06 -2.64 0.75
C ASN A 137 -5.75 -3.97 0.03
N ALA A 138 -5.17 -4.95 0.73
CA ALA A 138 -4.98 -6.29 0.17
C ALA A 138 -6.32 -7.03 -0.05
N SER A 139 -7.32 -6.80 0.80
CA SER A 139 -8.67 -7.35 0.62
C SER A 139 -9.49 -6.63 -0.47
N ALA A 140 -9.27 -5.33 -0.67
CA ALA A 140 -10.04 -4.54 -1.63
C ALA A 140 -9.82 -5.00 -3.09
N GLU A 141 -8.59 -5.36 -3.47
CA GLU A 141 -8.30 -5.88 -4.82
C GLU A 141 -8.95 -7.25 -5.08
N GLN A 142 -9.15 -8.08 -4.05
CA GLN A 142 -9.90 -9.33 -4.19
C GLN A 142 -11.39 -9.07 -4.47
N GLY A 143 -11.93 -7.95 -3.97
CA GLY A 143 -13.32 -7.52 -4.21
C GLY A 143 -13.54 -6.89 -5.58
N GLU A 144 -12.60 -6.05 -6.04
CA GLU A 144 -12.67 -5.41 -7.37
C GLU A 144 -12.42 -6.39 -8.51
N ALA A 145 -11.51 -7.36 -8.36
CA ALA A 145 -11.34 -8.45 -9.32
C ALA A 145 -12.61 -9.33 -9.45
N GLY A 146 -13.37 -9.50 -8.36
CA GLY A 146 -14.65 -10.19 -8.36
C GLY A 146 -15.79 -9.41 -9.05
N LEU A 147 -15.76 -8.07 -8.98
CA LEU A 147 -16.74 -7.21 -9.65
C LEU A 147 -16.43 -7.00 -11.13
N ALA A 148 -15.15 -6.88 -11.51
CA ALA A 148 -14.70 -6.83 -12.90
C ALA A 148 -14.97 -8.16 -13.63
N GLY A 149 -14.68 -9.30 -13.00
CA GLY A 149 -14.99 -10.62 -13.57
C GLY A 149 -16.50 -10.91 -13.70
N GLN A 150 -17.34 -10.34 -12.84
CA GLN A 150 -18.80 -10.41 -12.97
C GLN A 150 -19.34 -9.45 -14.05
N ALA A 151 -18.70 -8.31 -14.27
CA ALA A 151 -19.07 -7.38 -15.33
C ALA A 151 -18.69 -7.91 -16.72
N GLU A 152 -17.51 -8.54 -16.86
CA GLU A 152 -17.07 -9.20 -18.10
C GLU A 152 -17.90 -10.44 -18.41
N GLY A 153 -18.15 -11.32 -17.43
CA GLY A 153 -18.99 -12.50 -17.63
C GLY A 153 -20.46 -12.19 -17.97
N ARG A 154 -20.98 -11.04 -17.53
CA ARG A 154 -22.33 -10.58 -17.90
C ARG A 154 -22.38 -9.93 -19.29
N ALA A 155 -21.29 -9.30 -19.72
CA ALA A 155 -21.19 -8.72 -21.06
C ALA A 155 -21.04 -9.81 -22.14
N GLU A 156 -20.25 -10.87 -21.89
CA GLU A 156 -20.10 -12.00 -22.80
C GLU A 156 -21.39 -12.83 -22.93
N GLN A 157 -22.11 -13.08 -21.84
CA GLN A 157 -23.41 -13.77 -21.89
C GLN A 157 -24.47 -12.97 -22.65
N GLN A 158 -24.41 -11.63 -22.61
CA GLN A 158 -25.33 -10.78 -23.37
C GLN A 158 -24.97 -10.72 -24.86
N SER A 159 -23.68 -10.75 -25.22
CA SER A 159 -23.26 -10.80 -26.63
C SER A 159 -23.58 -12.14 -27.29
N ASP A 160 -23.45 -13.25 -26.56
CA ASP A 160 -23.74 -14.59 -27.10
C ASP A 160 -25.24 -14.77 -27.35
N GLN A 161 -26.09 -14.37 -26.40
CA GLN A 161 -27.55 -14.42 -26.59
C GLN A 161 -28.04 -13.49 -27.71
N GLN A 162 -27.40 -12.33 -27.88
CA GLN A 162 -27.76 -11.39 -28.94
C GLN A 162 -27.29 -11.86 -30.33
N THR A 163 -26.22 -12.66 -30.39
CA THR A 163 -25.71 -13.27 -31.62
C THR A 163 -26.56 -14.46 -32.05
N GLU A 164 -26.98 -15.32 -31.11
CA GLU A 164 -27.92 -16.42 -31.39
C GLU A 164 -29.27 -15.91 -31.89
N GLN A 165 -29.87 -14.92 -31.20
CA GLN A 165 -31.16 -14.35 -31.63
C GLN A 165 -31.10 -13.70 -33.02
N ARG A 166 -29.95 -13.11 -33.38
CA ARG A 166 -29.77 -12.49 -34.70
C ARG A 166 -29.58 -13.55 -35.80
N ALA A 167 -28.94 -14.67 -35.49
CA ALA A 167 -28.77 -15.78 -36.42
C ALA A 167 -30.10 -16.51 -36.69
N GLU A 168 -30.93 -16.68 -35.66
CA GLU A 168 -32.28 -17.26 -35.79
C GLU A 168 -33.18 -16.38 -36.66
N GLN A 169 -33.23 -15.07 -36.41
CA GLN A 169 -34.03 -14.12 -37.21
C GLN A 169 -33.56 -14.03 -38.67
N GLN A 170 -32.25 -14.12 -38.92
CA GLN A 170 -31.74 -14.13 -40.30
C GLN A 170 -32.11 -15.42 -41.03
N THR A 171 -32.10 -16.56 -40.34
CA THR A 171 -32.45 -17.86 -40.93
C THR A 171 -33.93 -17.93 -41.27
N GLU A 172 -34.82 -17.40 -40.42
CA GLU A 172 -36.26 -17.30 -40.69
C GLU A 172 -36.53 -16.40 -41.91
N GLN A 173 -35.94 -15.20 -41.96
CA GLN A 173 -36.12 -14.28 -43.09
C GLN A 173 -35.59 -14.84 -44.42
N GLN A 174 -34.48 -15.59 -44.39
CA GLN A 174 -33.93 -16.20 -45.60
C GLN A 174 -34.78 -17.38 -46.09
N THR A 175 -35.45 -18.09 -45.17
CA THR A 175 -36.36 -19.19 -45.50
C THR A 175 -37.65 -18.66 -46.12
N GLU A 176 -38.21 -17.57 -45.58
CA GLU A 176 -39.38 -16.89 -46.16
C GLU A 176 -39.09 -16.34 -47.56
N GLN A 177 -37.97 -15.63 -47.74
CA GLN A 177 -37.60 -15.07 -49.06
C GLN A 177 -37.34 -16.15 -50.11
N ARG A 178 -36.79 -17.31 -49.71
CA ARG A 178 -36.58 -18.42 -50.62
C ARG A 178 -37.89 -19.09 -51.02
N ALA A 179 -38.84 -19.21 -50.11
CA ALA A 179 -40.16 -19.76 -50.41
C ALA A 179 -40.95 -18.84 -51.37
N GLU A 180 -40.83 -17.52 -51.21
CA GLU A 180 -41.41 -16.55 -52.14
C GLU A 180 -40.76 -16.61 -53.54
N GLN A 181 -39.44 -16.76 -53.63
CA GLN A 181 -38.74 -16.89 -54.92
C GLN A 181 -39.03 -18.22 -55.65
N GLU A 182 -39.17 -19.33 -54.92
CA GLU A 182 -39.54 -20.63 -55.51
C GLU A 182 -41.00 -20.64 -56.00
N ALA A 183 -41.91 -19.89 -55.36
CA ALA A 183 -43.29 -19.72 -55.84
C ALA A 183 -43.35 -18.92 -57.16
N ASP A 184 -42.59 -17.83 -57.28
CA ASP A 184 -42.56 -16.98 -58.48
C ASP A 184 -41.91 -17.68 -59.69
N ALA A 185 -40.91 -18.54 -59.45
CA ALA A 185 -40.29 -19.36 -60.49
C ALA A 185 -41.22 -20.46 -61.04
N ALA A 186 -42.09 -21.02 -60.21
CA ALA A 186 -43.06 -22.03 -60.62
C ALA A 186 -44.17 -21.43 -61.52
N GLU A 187 -44.58 -20.19 -61.27
CA GLU A 187 -45.59 -19.50 -62.07
C GLU A 187 -45.07 -19.12 -63.47
N THR A 188 -43.78 -18.82 -63.59
CA THR A 188 -43.14 -18.45 -64.87
C THR A 188 -42.92 -19.67 -65.80
N THR A 189 -42.79 -20.88 -65.26
CA THR A 189 -42.50 -22.08 -66.07
C THR A 189 -43.76 -22.73 -66.66
N ALA A 190 -44.96 -22.38 -66.16
CA ALA A 190 -46.24 -22.88 -66.67
C ALA A 190 -46.78 -22.13 -67.90
N ALA A 191 -46.10 -21.08 -68.35
CA ALA A 191 -46.53 -20.19 -69.43
C ALA A 191 -45.73 -20.33 -70.75
N ALA A 192 -44.90 -21.37 -70.89
CA ALA A 192 -44.17 -21.70 -72.13
C ALA A 192 -44.59 -23.08 -72.66
#